data_AF-A0A371K3H7-F1
#
_entry.id   AF-A0A371K3H7-F1
#
_cell.length_a   1.000
_cell.length_b   1.000
_cell.length_c   1.000
_cell.angle_alpha   90.00
_cell.angle_beta   90.00
_cell.angle_gamma   90.00
#
_symmetry.space_group_name_H-M   'P 1'
#
loop_
_entity.id
_entity.type
_entity.pdbx_description
1 polymer ?
#
loop_
_entity_poly.entity_id
_entity_poly.type
_entity_poly.pdbx_seq_one_letter_code
_entity_poly.pdbx_strand_id
1 'polypeptide(L)'
;MPLNPAHHPLPAGIGPEPLSTIVWKLYGAGEHLAVLRICELGHALEFLALDPARQCETIPDCPACEARSSKFLAIDRFLDASQGWDCADLLALLASMRSDCDGLSDEALHCDDRTIFHHRDWRSIRAQAGRALTLIRWADLKGRADELGQDCRAALQYG
;
A
#
# COMPACT_ATOMS: atom_id res chain seq x y z
N MET A 1 -7.79 32.67 -1.90
CA MET A 1 -7.92 31.49 -1.02
C MET A 1 -6.90 30.47 -1.48
N PRO A 2 -5.96 30.01 -0.65
CA PRO A 2 -5.03 28.98 -1.08
C PRO A 2 -5.80 27.66 -1.19
N LEU A 3 -5.65 26.98 -2.33
CA LEU A 3 -6.16 25.63 -2.55
C LEU A 3 -5.45 24.67 -1.59
N ASN A 4 -6.24 23.90 -0.84
CA ASN A 4 -5.75 22.82 -0.01
C ASN A 4 -5.22 21.69 -0.95
N PRO A 5 -3.94 21.29 -0.90
CA PRO A 5 -3.37 20.30 -1.82
C PRO A 5 -3.80 18.85 -1.52
N ALA A 6 -4.76 18.64 -0.61
CA ALA A 6 -5.09 17.31 -0.08
C ALA A 6 -6.08 16.48 -0.92
N HIS A 7 -6.66 17.01 -1.99
CA HIS A 7 -7.55 16.24 -2.87
C HIS A 7 -7.33 16.63 -4.33
N HIS A 8 -6.36 16.00 -4.98
CA HIS A 8 -6.37 15.90 -6.43
C HIS A 8 -7.04 14.57 -6.81
N PRO A 9 -8.28 14.59 -7.31
CA PRO A 9 -8.91 13.39 -7.82
C PRO A 9 -8.13 12.91 -9.05
N LEU A 10 -7.79 11.63 -9.05
CA LEU A 10 -7.06 10.99 -10.13
C LEU A 10 -7.95 10.88 -11.38
N PRO A 11 -7.37 10.74 -12.59
CA PRO A 11 -8.15 10.72 -13.82
C PRO A 11 -9.14 9.55 -13.83
N ALA A 12 -10.40 9.86 -14.10
CA ALA A 12 -11.46 8.87 -14.26
C ALA A 12 -11.17 7.95 -15.45
N GLY A 13 -11.49 6.65 -15.31
CA GLY A 13 -11.45 5.70 -16.42
C GLY A 13 -10.27 4.71 -16.42
N ILE A 14 -9.69 4.43 -15.25
CA ILE A 14 -8.80 3.28 -15.08
C ILE A 14 -9.66 2.02 -15.18
N GLY A 15 -9.61 1.33 -16.32
CA GLY A 15 -10.37 0.09 -16.60
C GLY A 15 -9.82 -1.15 -15.88
N PRO A 16 -10.30 -2.37 -16.19
CA PRO A 16 -10.02 -3.61 -15.44
C PRO A 16 -8.58 -4.14 -15.61
N GLU A 17 -7.69 -3.32 -16.15
CA GLU A 17 -6.29 -3.68 -16.30
C GLU A 17 -5.61 -3.81 -14.92
N PRO A 18 -4.57 -4.63 -14.80
CA PRO A 18 -3.77 -4.67 -13.59
C PRO A 18 -3.06 -3.34 -13.32
N LEU A 19 -2.85 -3.00 -12.05
CA LEU A 19 -2.16 -1.76 -11.68
C LEU A 19 -0.74 -1.66 -12.28
N SER A 20 -0.05 -2.79 -12.48
CA SER A 20 1.25 -2.83 -13.15
C SER A 20 1.23 -2.33 -14.60
N THR A 21 0.08 -2.34 -15.27
CA THR A 21 -0.12 -1.75 -16.60
C THR A 21 -0.52 -0.29 -16.51
N ILE A 22 -1.45 0.01 -15.59
CA ILE A 22 -2.02 1.35 -15.40
C ILE A 22 -0.96 2.35 -14.94
N VAL A 23 -0.01 1.91 -14.11
CA VAL A 23 1.04 2.76 -13.54
C VAL A 23 1.84 3.50 -14.61
N TRP A 24 2.12 2.87 -15.76
CA TRP A 24 2.86 3.49 -16.86
C TRP A 24 2.03 4.53 -17.61
N LYS A 25 0.72 4.31 -17.75
CA LYS A 25 -0.21 5.29 -18.33
C LYS A 25 -0.30 6.52 -17.46
N LEU A 26 -0.44 6.33 -16.14
CA LEU A 26 -0.46 7.41 -15.15
C LEU A 26 0.85 8.19 -15.15
N TYR A 27 1.99 7.49 -15.16
CA TYR A 27 3.29 8.13 -15.20
C TYR A 27 3.48 8.99 -16.46
N GLY A 28 3.11 8.46 -17.63
CA GLY A 28 3.15 9.22 -18.88
C GLY A 28 2.18 10.41 -18.95
N ALA A 29 1.10 10.37 -18.16
CA ALA A 29 0.13 11.46 -18.03
C ALA A 29 0.52 12.51 -16.97
N GLY A 30 1.63 12.34 -16.26
CA GLY A 30 2.06 13.25 -15.19
C GLY A 30 1.32 13.05 -13.85
N GLU A 31 0.58 11.95 -13.69
CA GLU A 31 -0.18 11.62 -12.48
C GLU A 31 0.74 11.03 -11.39
N HIS A 32 1.80 11.77 -11.04
CA HIS A 32 2.90 11.30 -10.20
C HIS A 32 2.46 10.89 -8.79
N LEU A 33 1.43 11.55 -8.23
CA LEU A 33 0.88 11.16 -6.93
C LEU A 33 0.20 9.78 -6.99
N ALA A 34 -0.55 9.49 -8.06
CA ALA A 34 -1.19 8.19 -8.26
C ALA A 34 -0.16 7.07 -8.34
N VAL A 35 0.87 7.29 -9.15
CA VAL A 35 1.98 6.35 -9.34
C VAL A 35 2.70 6.09 -8.02
N LEU A 36 2.96 7.15 -7.25
CA LEU A 36 3.57 7.03 -5.93
C LEU A 36 2.70 6.19 -4.98
N ARG A 37 1.37 6.38 -4.96
CA ARG A 37 0.46 5.56 -4.13
C ARG A 37 0.46 4.09 -4.53
N ILE A 38 0.51 3.77 -5.83
CA ILE A 38 0.61 2.37 -6.30
C ILE A 38 1.92 1.74 -5.80
N CYS A 39 3.04 2.46 -5.90
CA CYS A 39 4.33 1.95 -5.46
C CYS A 39 4.34 1.74 -3.94
N GLU A 40 3.89 2.74 -3.16
CA GLU A 40 3.76 2.65 -1.69
C GLU A 40 2.88 1.47 -1.27
N LEU A 41 1.73 1.28 -1.95
CA LEU A 41 0.85 0.14 -1.71
C LEU A 41 1.58 -1.18 -1.97
N GLY A 42 2.26 -1.32 -3.10
CA GLY A 42 2.97 -2.55 -3.45
C GLY A 42 4.05 -2.94 -2.42
N HIS A 43 4.84 -1.97 -1.97
CA HIS A 43 5.83 -2.20 -0.90
C HIS A 43 5.17 -2.55 0.44
N ALA A 44 4.06 -1.90 0.79
CA ALA A 44 3.34 -2.19 2.01
C ALA A 44 2.76 -3.62 1.99
N LEU A 45 2.12 -4.00 0.90
CA LEU A 45 1.57 -5.34 0.69
C LEU A 45 2.67 -6.41 0.67
N GLU A 46 3.81 -6.13 0.05
CA GLU A 46 4.95 -7.05 0.03
C GLU A 46 5.43 -7.35 1.45
N PHE A 47 5.65 -6.31 2.24
CA PHE A 47 6.01 -6.47 3.65
C PHE A 47 4.93 -7.24 4.43
N LEU A 48 3.66 -6.87 4.25
CA LEU A 48 2.54 -7.49 4.95
C LEU A 48 2.31 -8.95 4.55
N ALA A 49 2.85 -9.42 3.43
CA ALA A 49 2.74 -10.80 2.96
C ALA A 49 3.91 -11.70 3.39
N LEU A 50 4.99 -11.13 3.92
CA LEU A 50 6.15 -11.89 4.41
C LEU A 50 5.76 -12.86 5.53
N ASP A 51 6.55 -13.90 5.73
CA ASP A 51 6.43 -14.72 6.93
C ASP A 51 6.84 -13.92 8.19
N PRO A 52 6.35 -14.28 9.38
CA PRO A 52 6.58 -13.51 10.60
C PRO A 52 8.05 -13.23 10.93
N ALA A 53 8.93 -14.21 10.70
CA ALA A 53 10.35 -14.04 11.02
C ALA A 53 10.97 -12.95 10.12
N ARG A 54 10.65 -12.95 8.82
CA ARG A 54 11.08 -11.91 7.89
C ARG A 54 10.47 -10.54 8.18
N GLN A 55 9.23 -10.47 8.65
CA GLN A 55 8.62 -9.20 9.07
C GLN A 55 9.37 -8.60 10.27
N CYS A 56 9.75 -9.43 11.24
CA CYS A 56 10.53 -8.99 12.41
C CYS A 56 11.94 -8.53 12.04
N GLU A 57 12.61 -9.20 11.10
CA GLU A 57 13.97 -8.85 10.64
C GLU A 57 14.04 -7.54 9.86
N THR A 58 12.95 -7.17 9.18
CA THR A 58 12.94 -6.02 8.25
C THR A 58 12.57 -4.69 8.93
N ILE A 59 12.06 -4.73 10.16
CA ILE A 59 11.73 -3.52 10.93
C ILE A 59 12.85 -3.20 11.93
N PRO A 60 13.54 -2.05 11.79
CA PRO A 60 14.58 -1.65 12.75
C PRO A 60 13.98 -1.24 14.11
N ASP A 61 12.82 -0.57 14.10
CA ASP A 61 12.21 0.07 15.25
C ASP A 61 11.01 -0.73 15.83
N CYS A 62 9.98 -0.06 16.34
CA CYS A 62 8.79 -0.70 16.90
C CYS A 62 7.92 -1.32 15.79
N PRO A 63 7.67 -2.64 15.79
CA PRO A 63 6.86 -3.30 14.77
C PRO A 63 5.42 -2.80 14.68
N ALA A 64 4.78 -2.54 15.83
CA ALA A 64 3.41 -2.04 15.86
C ALA A 64 3.30 -0.64 15.25
N CYS A 65 4.25 0.25 15.58
CA CYS A 65 4.33 1.58 15.00
C CYS A 65 4.54 1.49 13.48
N GLU A 66 5.56 0.77 13.03
CA GLU A 66 5.87 0.63 11.60
C GLU A 66 4.70 0.04 10.79
N ALA A 67 4.03 -0.98 11.34
CA ALA A 67 2.83 -1.53 10.70
C ALA A 67 1.75 -0.46 10.50
N ARG A 68 1.46 0.34 11.53
CA ARG A 68 0.42 1.40 11.46
C ARG A 68 0.86 2.60 10.61
N SER A 69 2.00 3.21 10.92
CA SER A 69 2.45 4.49 10.36
C SER A 69 3.06 4.37 8.97
N SER A 70 3.51 3.18 8.56
CA SER A 70 4.05 2.94 7.22
C SER A 70 3.09 2.10 6.39
N LYS A 71 2.75 0.88 6.84
CA LYS A 71 2.13 -0.13 5.98
C LYS A 71 0.64 0.10 5.79
N PHE A 72 -0.11 0.20 6.89
CA PHE A 72 -1.54 0.48 6.82
C PHE A 72 -1.84 1.92 6.40
N LEU A 73 -0.98 2.87 6.69
CA LEU A 73 -1.09 4.23 6.15
C LEU A 73 -0.99 4.25 4.61
N ALA A 74 -0.14 3.41 4.00
CA ALA A 74 -0.09 3.30 2.54
C ALA A 74 -1.38 2.72 1.95
N ILE A 75 -2.02 1.77 2.65
CA ILE A 75 -3.33 1.22 2.27
C ILE A 75 -4.40 2.31 2.33
N ASP A 76 -4.48 3.06 3.44
CA ASP A 76 -5.47 4.14 3.60
C ASP A 76 -5.33 5.19 2.49
N ARG A 77 -4.10 5.66 2.25
CA ARG A 77 -3.80 6.65 1.22
C ARG A 77 -4.16 6.17 -0.18
N PHE A 78 -4.04 4.88 -0.45
CA PHE A 78 -4.46 4.30 -1.72
C PHE A 78 -6.00 4.27 -1.81
N LEU A 79 -6.68 3.80 -0.77
CA LEU A 79 -8.15 3.76 -0.71
C LEU A 79 -8.74 5.16 -0.92
N ASP A 80 -8.21 6.17 -0.24
CA ASP A 80 -8.65 7.58 -0.37
C ASP A 80 -8.46 8.12 -1.81
N ALA A 81 -7.39 7.69 -2.49
CA ALA A 81 -7.08 8.13 -3.86
C ALA A 81 -7.79 7.32 -4.95
N SER A 82 -8.38 6.17 -4.61
CA SER A 82 -8.94 5.21 -5.57
C SER A 82 -10.35 5.55 -6.08
N GLN A 83 -10.87 6.73 -5.75
CA GLN A 83 -12.17 7.16 -6.22
C GLN A 83 -12.22 7.16 -7.77
N GLY A 84 -13.12 6.36 -8.34
CA GLY A 84 -13.29 6.24 -9.80
C GLY A 84 -12.40 5.19 -10.49
N TRP A 85 -11.67 4.36 -9.74
CA TRP A 85 -10.90 3.24 -10.27
C TRP A 85 -11.78 1.99 -10.41
N ASP A 86 -11.66 1.27 -11.53
CA ASP A 86 -12.34 -0.01 -11.77
C ASP A 86 -11.52 -1.18 -11.20
N CYS A 87 -11.39 -1.23 -9.88
CA CYS A 87 -10.61 -2.26 -9.17
C CYS A 87 -11.33 -2.80 -7.92
N ALA A 88 -12.64 -3.05 -8.03
CA ALA A 88 -13.51 -3.41 -6.91
C ALA A 88 -12.98 -4.56 -6.03
N ASP A 89 -12.43 -5.62 -6.63
CA ASP A 89 -11.87 -6.76 -5.89
C ASP A 89 -10.67 -6.37 -5.02
N LEU A 90 -9.79 -5.50 -5.54
CA LEU A 90 -8.67 -4.98 -4.77
C LEU A 90 -9.17 -4.08 -3.64
N LEU A 91 -10.11 -3.17 -3.91
CA LEU A 91 -10.64 -2.25 -2.91
C LEU A 91 -11.33 -3.00 -1.77
N ALA A 92 -12.14 -4.02 -2.09
CA ALA A 92 -12.77 -4.86 -1.09
C ALA A 92 -11.73 -5.60 -0.23
N LEU A 93 -10.66 -6.10 -0.85
CA LEU A 93 -9.59 -6.80 -0.14
C LEU A 93 -8.81 -5.85 0.78
N LEU A 94 -8.48 -4.65 0.32
CA LEU A 94 -7.79 -3.64 1.12
C LEU A 94 -8.65 -3.14 2.29
N ALA A 95 -9.95 -2.92 2.06
CA ALA A 95 -10.89 -2.56 3.12
C ALA A 95 -11.03 -3.67 4.17
N SER A 96 -11.06 -4.93 3.73
CA SER A 96 -11.07 -6.09 4.63
C SER A 96 -9.78 -6.19 5.46
N MET A 97 -8.61 -5.99 4.83
CA MET A 97 -7.33 -5.93 5.55
C MET A 97 -7.31 -4.82 6.60
N ARG A 98 -7.91 -3.67 6.28
CA ARG A 98 -8.02 -2.57 7.24
C ARG A 98 -8.89 -2.95 8.44
N SER A 99 -10.06 -3.54 8.19
CA SER A 99 -10.92 -4.04 9.26
C SER A 99 -10.23 -5.09 10.13
N ASP A 100 -9.43 -5.99 9.54
CA ASP A 100 -8.67 -6.98 10.30
C ASP A 100 -7.59 -6.32 11.17
N CYS A 101 -6.93 -5.27 10.66
CA CYS A 101 -5.96 -4.49 11.43
C CYS A 101 -6.60 -3.76 12.61
N ASP A 102 -7.76 -3.14 12.39
CA ASP A 102 -8.50 -2.43 13.44
C ASP A 102 -9.07 -3.40 14.49
N GLY A 103 -9.26 -4.67 14.12
CA GLY A 103 -9.69 -5.76 15.00
C GLY A 103 -8.58 -6.58 15.65
N LEU A 104 -7.29 -6.23 15.45
CA LEU A 104 -6.18 -6.89 16.13
C LEU A 104 -6.30 -6.70 17.65
N SER A 105 -6.04 -7.76 18.42
CA SER A 105 -6.00 -7.65 19.87
C SER A 105 -4.86 -6.73 20.33
N ASP A 106 -4.94 -6.24 21.57
CA ASP A 106 -3.88 -5.43 22.16
C ASP A 106 -2.54 -6.18 22.18
N GLU A 107 -2.54 -7.49 22.41
CA GLU A 107 -1.34 -8.34 22.34
C GLU A 107 -0.82 -8.50 20.91
N ALA A 108 -1.72 -8.54 19.92
CA ALA A 108 -1.35 -8.68 18.52
C ALA A 108 -0.75 -7.39 17.92
N LEU A 109 -0.87 -6.26 18.61
CA LEU A 109 -0.43 -4.95 18.12
C LEU A 109 0.14 -4.07 19.25
N HIS A 110 0.83 -4.70 20.21
CA HIS A 110 1.46 -4.02 21.34
C HIS A 110 2.77 -3.34 20.90
N CYS A 111 3.02 -2.12 21.38
CA CYS A 111 4.33 -1.48 21.23
C CYS A 111 5.39 -2.25 22.03
N ASP A 112 6.65 -2.14 21.64
CA ASP A 112 7.81 -2.80 22.27
C ASP A 112 7.82 -4.34 22.21
N ASP A 113 6.78 -4.99 21.68
CA ASP A 113 6.80 -6.40 21.33
C ASP A 113 7.39 -6.60 19.92
N ARG A 114 8.58 -7.20 19.87
CA ARG A 114 9.29 -7.50 18.62
C ARG A 114 8.71 -8.71 17.88
N THR A 115 7.74 -9.41 18.45
CA THR A 115 7.22 -10.69 17.99
C THR A 115 5.75 -10.65 17.57
N ILE A 116 5.12 -9.48 17.54
CA ILE A 116 3.68 -9.32 17.22
C ILE A 116 3.24 -10.07 15.96
N PHE A 117 4.08 -10.15 14.93
CA PHE A 117 3.74 -10.82 13.67
C PHE A 117 3.60 -12.35 13.79
N HIS A 118 4.12 -12.95 14.86
CA HIS A 118 3.88 -14.36 15.18
C HIS A 118 2.48 -14.60 15.76
N HIS A 119 1.80 -13.55 16.22
CA HIS A 119 0.43 -13.67 16.70
C HIS A 119 -0.50 -14.16 15.59
N ARG A 120 -1.43 -15.03 15.94
CA ARG A 120 -2.30 -15.72 14.97
C ARG A 120 -3.18 -14.75 14.18
N ASP A 121 -3.51 -13.60 14.77
CA ASP A 121 -4.43 -12.62 14.18
C ASP A 121 -3.84 -11.99 12.90
N TRP A 122 -2.51 -11.93 12.79
CA TRP A 122 -1.80 -11.48 11.57
C TRP A 122 -1.93 -12.42 10.38
N ARG A 123 -2.43 -13.66 10.57
CA ARG A 123 -2.53 -14.66 9.51
C ARG A 123 -3.47 -14.21 8.39
N SER A 124 -4.61 -13.61 8.75
CA SER A 124 -5.59 -13.13 7.78
C SER A 124 -5.03 -12.00 6.94
N ILE A 125 -4.37 -11.02 7.59
CA ILE A 125 -3.70 -9.89 6.93
C ILE A 125 -2.65 -10.39 5.93
N ARG A 126 -1.78 -11.34 6.33
CA ARG A 126 -0.77 -11.94 5.44
C ARG A 126 -1.38 -12.61 4.21
N ALA A 127 -2.42 -13.42 4.41
CA ALA A 127 -3.08 -14.11 3.32
C ALA A 127 -3.74 -13.13 2.33
N GLN A 128 -4.39 -12.07 2.84
CA GLN A 128 -4.98 -11.03 2.01
C GLN A 128 -3.92 -10.21 1.28
N ALA A 129 -2.81 -9.86 1.94
CA ALA A 129 -1.71 -9.14 1.31
C ALA A 129 -1.14 -9.91 0.11
N GLY A 130 -0.92 -11.21 0.25
CA GLY A 130 -0.47 -12.07 -0.86
C GLY A 130 -1.46 -12.11 -2.04
N ARG A 131 -2.78 -12.14 -1.75
CA ARG A 131 -3.82 -12.03 -2.78
C ARG A 131 -3.79 -10.67 -3.46
N ALA A 132 -3.63 -9.58 -2.69
CA ALA A 132 -3.60 -8.23 -3.22
C ALA A 132 -2.39 -8.03 -4.16
N LEU A 133 -1.21 -8.52 -3.79
CA LEU A 133 -0.01 -8.53 -4.64
C LEU A 133 -0.24 -9.21 -5.98
N THR A 134 -1.02 -10.30 -5.98
CA THR A 134 -1.40 -11.02 -7.20
C THR A 134 -2.34 -10.18 -8.08
N LEU A 135 -3.36 -9.54 -7.49
CA LEU A 135 -4.31 -8.68 -8.20
C LEU A 135 -3.61 -7.48 -8.86
N ILE A 136 -2.69 -6.82 -8.15
CA ILE A 136 -1.95 -5.67 -8.69
C ILE A 136 -0.81 -6.08 -9.63
N ARG A 137 -0.52 -7.38 -9.75
CA ARG A 137 0.63 -7.95 -10.45
C ARG A 137 1.95 -7.31 -10.03
N TRP A 138 2.17 -7.23 -8.72
CA TRP A 138 3.33 -6.55 -8.15
C TRP A 138 4.67 -7.07 -8.68
N ALA A 139 4.76 -8.37 -8.95
CA ALA A 139 5.96 -8.99 -9.50
C ALA A 139 6.46 -8.34 -10.80
N ASP A 140 5.55 -7.80 -11.62
CA ASP A 140 5.88 -7.13 -12.88
C ASP A 140 6.38 -5.69 -12.67
N LEU A 141 6.05 -5.07 -11.54
CA LEU A 141 6.36 -3.67 -11.23
C LEU A 141 7.52 -3.52 -10.24
N LYS A 142 7.69 -4.45 -9.31
CA LYS A 142 8.62 -4.36 -8.17
C LYS A 142 10.03 -3.93 -8.58
N GLY A 143 10.56 -4.47 -9.67
CA GLY A 143 11.92 -4.17 -10.14
C GLY A 143 12.17 -2.71 -10.54
N ARG A 144 11.10 -1.92 -10.72
CA ARG A 144 11.15 -0.49 -11.07
C ARG A 144 10.51 0.41 -10.02
N ALA A 145 9.84 -0.15 -9.01
CA ALA A 145 9.00 0.62 -8.11
C ALA A 145 9.78 1.67 -7.28
N ASP A 146 11.00 1.33 -6.85
CA ASP A 146 11.84 2.26 -6.07
C ASP A 146 12.28 3.47 -6.93
N GLU A 147 12.79 3.21 -8.13
CA GLU A 147 13.19 4.22 -9.12
C GLU A 147 11.98 5.10 -9.48
N LEU A 148 10.85 4.48 -9.83
CA LEU A 148 9.62 5.17 -10.20
C LEU A 148 9.07 6.04 -9.06
N GLY A 149 9.13 5.54 -7.82
CA GLY A 149 8.73 6.28 -6.63
C GLY A 149 9.65 7.47 -6.35
N GLN A 150 10.96 7.35 -6.60
CA GLN A 150 11.91 8.46 -6.48
C GLN A 150 11.62 9.55 -7.52
N ASP A 151 11.43 9.16 -8.78
CA ASP A 151 11.12 10.09 -9.86
C ASP A 151 9.83 10.86 -9.60
N CYS A 152 8.77 10.17 -9.16
CA CYS A 152 7.49 10.81 -8.84
C CYS A 152 7.61 11.78 -7.66
N ARG A 153 8.38 11.46 -6.62
CA ARG A 153 8.63 12.38 -5.51
C ARG A 153 9.38 13.63 -5.96
N ALA A 154 10.39 13.49 -6.82
CA ALA A 154 11.10 14.63 -7.39
C ALA A 154 10.14 15.50 -8.21
N ALA A 155 9.31 14.91 -9.07
CA ALA A 155 8.35 15.64 -9.89
C ALA A 155 7.33 16.43 -9.04
N LEU A 156 6.87 15.88 -7.91
CA LEU A 156 5.95 16.55 -6.98
C LEU A 156 6.59 17.67 -6.14
N GLN A 157 7.92 17.69 -6.01
CA GLN A 157 8.66 18.73 -5.28
C GLN A 157 9.02 19.93 -6.16
N TYR A 158 9.11 19.71 -7.48
CA TYR A 158 9.59 20.71 -8.44
C TYR A 158 8.57 21.09 -9.53
N GLY A 159 7.37 20.48 -9.52
CA GLY A 159 6.24 20.80 -10.40
C GLY A 159 5.18 21.63 -9.70
#